data_AF-A0A1B8TLE5-F1
#
_entry.id   AF-A0A1B8TLE5-F1
#
_cell.length_a   1.000
_cell.length_b   1.000
_cell.length_c   1.000
_cell.angle_alpha   90.00
_cell.angle_beta   90.00
_cell.angle_gamma   90.00
#
_symmetry.space_group_name_H-M   'P 1'
#
loop_
_entity.id
_entity.type
_entity.pdbx_description
1 polymer ?
#
loop_
_entity_poly.entity_id
_entity_poly.type
_entity_poly.pdbx_seq_one_letter_code
_entity_poly.pdbx_strand_id
1 'polypeptide(L)'
;MDTLPKHHAPCSPREYAAQVLAESSLERRRSLMERCPSHWRDLVEEHVRTGWAHIQAYRQFISGRRRSMTEGPQPAPRRDDTSYRISDFKKSAPEVGNRELAKLKALVGGGNGD
;
A
#
# COMPACT_ATOMS: atom_id res chain seq x y z
N MET A 1 7.03 -27.84 17.11
CA MET A 1 8.24 -28.28 16.41
C MET A 1 9.20 -27.11 16.38
N ASP A 2 10.07 -27.03 17.38
CA ASP A 2 11.09 -25.99 17.51
C ASP A 2 12.14 -26.13 16.41
N THR A 3 11.92 -25.45 15.30
CA THR A 3 12.95 -25.26 14.26
C THR A 3 13.93 -24.20 14.75
N LEU A 4 14.74 -24.52 15.77
CA LEU A 4 15.92 -23.74 16.07
C LEU A 4 16.82 -23.78 14.82
N PRO A 5 17.19 -22.61 14.24
CA PRO A 5 18.07 -22.60 13.09
C PRO A 5 19.38 -23.27 13.50
N LYS A 6 19.77 -24.35 12.80
CA LYS A 6 21.09 -24.95 12.96
C LYS A 6 22.11 -23.87 12.59
N HIS A 7 22.78 -23.32 13.60
CA HIS A 7 23.88 -22.39 13.41
C HIS A 7 25.07 -23.16 12.84
N HIS A 8 25.14 -23.26 11.51
CA HIS A 8 26.35 -23.68 10.83
C HIS A 8 27.46 -22.65 11.12
N ALA A 9 28.69 -23.13 11.35
CA ALA A 9 29.82 -22.23 11.41
C ALA A 9 29.87 -21.44 10.09
N PRO A 10 29.92 -20.09 10.13
CA PRO A 10 29.93 -19.29 8.92
C PRO A 10 31.15 -19.65 8.08
N CYS A 11 30.91 -20.06 6.83
CA CYS A 11 31.94 -20.48 5.90
C CYS A 11 32.52 -19.29 5.12
N SER A 12 31.94 -18.09 5.27
CA SER A 12 32.40 -16.87 4.62
C SER A 12 32.25 -15.62 5.49
N PRO A 13 33.05 -14.55 5.23
CA PRO A 13 32.89 -13.25 5.90
C PRO A 13 31.48 -12.67 5.75
N ARG A 14 30.85 -12.89 4.59
CA ARG A 14 29.49 -12.43 4.31
C ARG A 14 28.45 -13.11 5.20
N GLU A 15 28.55 -14.43 5.38
CA GLU A 15 27.67 -15.18 6.27
C GLU A 15 27.88 -14.78 7.74
N TYR A 16 29.13 -14.53 8.14
CA TYR A 16 29.45 -14.02 9.47
C TYR A 16 28.79 -12.65 9.70
N ALA A 17 28.91 -11.73 8.75
CA ALA A 17 28.27 -10.42 8.80
C ALA A 17 26.74 -10.54 8.85
N ALA A 18 26.15 -11.48 8.11
CA ALA A 18 24.72 -11.75 8.17
C ALA A 18 24.28 -12.23 9.57
N GLN A 19 25.08 -13.07 10.23
CA GLN A 19 24.83 -13.51 11.62
C GLN A 19 24.88 -12.33 12.61
N VAL A 20 25.88 -11.44 12.45
CA VAL A 20 26.04 -10.21 13.24
C VAL A 20 24.84 -9.27 13.06
N LEU A 21 24.34 -9.12 11.82
CA LEU A 21 23.18 -8.29 11.48
C LEU A 21 21.85 -8.89 11.95
N ALA A 22 21.71 -10.21 11.91
CA ALA A 22 20.53 -10.94 12.38
C ALA A 22 20.33 -10.80 13.89
N GLU A 23 21.43 -10.74 14.65
CA GLU A 23 21.37 -10.58 16.10
C GLU A 23 20.73 -9.24 16.51
N SER A 24 19.82 -9.33 17.48
CA SER A 24 19.01 -8.22 17.97
C SER A 24 19.69 -7.48 19.11
N SER A 25 20.44 -8.19 19.96
CA SER A 25 21.15 -7.63 21.11
C SER A 25 22.49 -7.01 20.71
N LEU A 26 22.75 -5.80 21.22
CA LEU A 26 24.04 -5.12 21.04
C LEU A 26 25.19 -5.87 21.71
N GLU A 27 24.95 -6.44 22.90
CA GLU A 27 25.98 -7.18 23.64
C GLU A 27 26.41 -8.42 22.87
N ARG A 28 25.45 -9.22 22.39
CA ARG A 28 25.75 -10.39 21.57
C ARG A 28 26.45 -10.04 20.27
N ARG A 29 26.07 -8.92 19.64
CA ARG A 29 26.75 -8.44 18.44
C ARG A 29 28.21 -8.08 18.70
N ARG A 30 28.49 -7.39 19.81
CA ARG A 30 29.87 -7.06 20.23
C ARG A 30 30.67 -8.34 20.45
N SER A 31 30.12 -9.32 21.17
CA SER A 31 30.77 -10.61 21.37
C SER A 31 31.04 -11.36 20.07
N LEU A 32 30.15 -11.27 19.07
CA LEU A 32 30.40 -11.84 17.74
C LEU A 32 31.52 -11.10 17.00
N MET A 33 31.60 -9.77 17.07
CA MET A 33 32.69 -9.02 16.45
C MET A 33 34.04 -9.27 17.13
N GLU A 34 34.05 -9.46 18.45
CA GLU A 34 35.27 -9.79 19.21
C GLU A 34 35.82 -11.17 18.86
N ARG A 35 34.92 -12.16 18.68
CA ARG A 35 35.26 -13.52 18.25
C ARG A 35 35.56 -13.65 16.76
N CYS A 36 35.36 -12.58 15.98
CA CYS A 36 35.61 -12.58 14.55
C CYS A 36 37.10 -12.80 14.27
N PRO A 37 37.48 -13.75 13.39
CA PRO A 37 38.86 -13.93 12.95
C PRO A 37 39.44 -12.63 12.41
N SER A 38 40.69 -12.32 12.79
CA SER A 38 41.34 -11.04 12.45
C SER A 38 41.38 -10.76 10.94
N HIS A 39 41.66 -11.78 10.13
CA HIS A 39 41.73 -11.68 8.68
C HIS A 39 40.38 -11.44 7.98
N TRP A 40 39.26 -11.59 8.68
CA TRP A 40 37.91 -11.31 8.17
C TRP A 40 37.31 -10.02 8.73
N ARG A 41 37.91 -9.45 9.77
CA ARG A 41 37.33 -8.35 10.54
C ARG A 41 36.96 -7.15 9.65
N ASP A 42 37.88 -6.74 8.78
CA ASP A 42 37.69 -5.58 7.91
C ASP A 42 36.51 -5.79 6.92
N LEU A 43 36.45 -6.97 6.29
CA LEU A 43 35.37 -7.34 5.37
C LEU A 43 34.02 -7.45 6.10
N VAL A 44 34.00 -8.07 7.28
CA VAL A 44 32.79 -8.19 8.10
C VAL A 44 32.30 -6.82 8.54
N GLU A 45 33.19 -5.92 8.96
CA GLU A 45 32.84 -4.56 9.36
C GLU A 45 32.23 -3.78 8.19
N GLU A 46 32.82 -3.86 7.00
CA GLU A 46 32.27 -3.24 5.80
C GLU A 46 30.88 -3.78 5.45
N HIS A 47 30.70 -5.10 5.46
CA HIS A 47 29.41 -5.74 5.20
C HIS A 47 28.34 -5.39 6.24
N VAL A 48 28.71 -5.29 7.52
CA VAL A 48 27.80 -4.87 8.58
C VAL A 48 27.42 -3.40 8.39
N ARG A 49 28.40 -2.53 8.12
CA ARG A 49 28.16 -1.09 7.89
C ARG A 49 27.22 -0.85 6.72
N THR A 50 27.46 -1.51 5.59
CA THR A 50 26.63 -1.39 4.38
C THR A 50 25.25 -2.04 4.54
N GLY A 51 25.18 -3.22 5.15
CA GLY A 51 23.94 -3.97 5.33
C GLY A 51 23.00 -3.38 6.39
N TRP A 52 23.52 -2.62 7.34
CA TRP A 52 22.71 -2.09 8.47
C TRP A 52 21.54 -1.22 8.02
N ALA A 53 21.76 -0.30 7.08
CA ALA A 53 20.72 0.59 6.57
C ALA A 53 19.57 -0.20 5.94
N HIS A 54 19.89 -1.22 5.14
CA HIS A 54 18.90 -2.08 4.50
C HIS A 54 18.11 -2.91 5.52
N ILE A 55 18.77 -3.47 6.53
CA ILE A 55 18.12 -4.23 7.60
C ILE A 55 17.19 -3.32 8.44
N GLN A 56 17.59 -2.08 8.73
CA GLN A 56 16.74 -1.12 9.44
C GLN A 56 15.49 -0.77 8.64
N ALA A 57 15.63 -0.47 7.35
CA ALA A 57 14.51 -0.21 6.47
C ALA A 57 13.55 -1.41 6.41
N TYR A 58 14.07 -2.63 6.29
CA TYR A 58 13.27 -3.85 6.30
C TYR A 58 12.54 -4.05 7.63
N ARG A 59 13.20 -3.84 8.77
CA ARG A 59 12.58 -3.94 10.10
C ARG A 59 11.45 -2.92 10.29
N GLN A 60 11.64 -1.68 9.82
CA GLN A 60 10.60 -0.65 9.84
C GLN A 60 9.41 -1.00 8.93
N PHE A 61 9.68 -1.55 7.75
CA PHE A 61 8.63 -2.01 6.86
C PHE A 61 7.81 -3.15 7.48
N ILE A 62 8.48 -4.16 8.05
CA ILE A 62 7.79 -5.30 8.70
C ILE A 62 6.99 -4.84 9.92
N SER A 63 7.51 -3.93 10.75
CA SER A 63 6.77 -3.39 11.89
C SER A 63 5.59 -2.53 11.43
N GLY A 64 5.75 -1.72 10.38
CA GLY A 64 4.68 -0.99 9.71
C GLY A 64 3.57 -1.92 9.22
N ARG A 65 3.94 -2.98 8.48
CA ARG A 65 3.00 -3.99 8.00
C ARG A 65 2.25 -4.69 9.12
N ARG A 66 2.93 -5.04 10.23
CA ARG A 66 2.28 -5.65 11.40
C ARG A 66 1.27 -4.68 12.04
N ARG A 67 1.58 -3.39 12.11
CA ARG A 67 0.63 -2.34 12.56
C ARG A 67 -0.57 -2.26 11.63
N SER A 68 -0.37 -2.15 10.32
CA SER A 68 -1.45 -2.11 9.34
C SER A 68 -2.34 -3.36 9.36
N MET A 69 -1.76 -4.55 9.59
CA MET A 69 -2.55 -5.79 9.78
C MET A 69 -3.39 -5.77 11.06
N THR A 70 -2.90 -5.11 12.11
CA THR A 70 -3.64 -4.97 13.39
C THR A 70 -4.76 -3.95 13.26
N GLU A 71 -4.50 -2.83 12.55
CA GLU A 71 -5.47 -1.76 12.30
C GLU A 71 -6.56 -2.18 11.30
N GLY A 72 -6.28 -3.18 10.45
CA GLY A 72 -7.18 -3.63 9.41
C GLY A 72 -7.20 -2.68 8.20
N PRO A 73 -7.84 -3.08 7.09
CA PRO A 73 -7.99 -2.21 5.93
C PRO A 73 -8.80 -0.97 6.31
N GLN A 74 -8.39 0.19 5.79
CA GLN A 74 -9.22 1.40 5.87
C GLN A 74 -10.60 1.07 5.27
N PRO A 75 -11.70 1.41 5.96
CA PRO A 75 -13.03 1.17 5.42
C PRO A 75 -13.12 1.80 4.04
N ALA A 76 -13.68 1.05 3.08
CA ALA A 76 -13.84 1.55 1.72
C ALA A 76 -14.59 2.90 1.78
N PRO A 77 -14.12 3.94 1.05
CA PRO A 77 -14.80 5.21 1.01
C PRO A 77 -16.25 4.95 0.56
N ARG A 78 -17.19 5.22 1.44
CA ARG A 78 -18.61 5.18 1.08
C ARG A 78 -18.84 6.32 0.10
N ARG A 79 -19.59 6.02 -0.95
CA ARG A 79 -20.01 7.02 -1.92
C ARG A 79 -21.08 7.89 -1.26
N ASP A 80 -20.65 8.86 -0.44
CA ASP A 80 -21.56 9.81 0.21
C ASP A 80 -22.05 10.91 -0.76
N ASP A 81 -21.57 10.89 -2.01
CA ASP A 81 -21.93 11.86 -3.05
C ASP A 81 -22.79 11.26 -4.16
N THR A 82 -24.03 10.92 -3.83
CA THR A 82 -25.11 11.18 -4.80
C THR A 82 -25.90 12.38 -4.28
N SER A 83 -25.34 13.57 -4.52
CA SER A 83 -26.05 14.86 -4.41
C SER A 83 -27.25 14.93 -5.36
N TYR A 84 -27.40 13.95 -6.25
CA TYR A 84 -28.61 13.67 -7.01
C TYR A 84 -29.42 12.56 -6.35
N ARG A 85 -30.53 12.92 -5.69
CA ARG A 85 -31.60 11.96 -5.46
C ARG A 85 -32.55 11.97 -6.66
N ILE A 86 -33.07 10.81 -7.04
CA ILE A 86 -34.08 10.69 -8.10
C ILE A 86 -35.32 11.56 -7.79
N SER A 87 -35.58 11.83 -6.50
CA SER A 87 -36.62 12.76 -6.04
C SER A 87 -36.39 14.22 -6.42
N ASP A 88 -35.14 14.63 -6.69
CA ASP A 88 -34.78 16.00 -7.10
C ASP A 88 -35.00 16.24 -8.60
N PHE A 89 -35.40 15.20 -9.33
CA PHE A 89 -35.79 15.32 -10.73
C PHE A 89 -37.08 16.15 -10.85
N LYS A 90 -36.94 17.44 -11.17
CA LYS A 90 -38.09 18.28 -11.55
C LYS A 90 -38.70 17.70 -12.82
N LYS A 91 -39.92 17.16 -12.69
CA LYS A 91 -40.74 16.70 -13.82
C LYS A 91 -40.78 17.81 -14.87
N SER A 92 -40.48 17.47 -16.12
CA SER A 92 -40.50 18.40 -17.25
C SER A 92 -41.81 19.17 -17.28
N ALA A 93 -41.77 20.49 -17.52
CA ALA A 93 -42.95 21.34 -17.55
C ALA A 93 -43.83 20.95 -18.75
N PRO A 94 -44.94 20.21 -18.53
CA PRO A 94 -45.68 19.59 -19.62
C PRO A 94 -46.36 20.66 -20.51
N GLU A 95 -46.59 21.84 -19.96
CA GLU A 95 -47.16 22.99 -20.66
C GLU A 95 -46.27 23.50 -21.79
N VAL A 96 -44.95 23.46 -21.62
CA VAL A 96 -43.99 23.87 -22.66
C VAL A 96 -44.00 22.85 -23.81
N GLY A 97 -43.99 21.55 -23.49
CA GLY A 97 -44.10 20.49 -24.48
C GLY A 97 -45.41 20.53 -25.24
N ASN A 98 -46.53 20.74 -24.54
CA ASN A 98 -47.85 20.86 -25.16
C ASN A 98 -47.97 22.09 -26.06
N ARG A 99 -47.35 23.22 -25.68
CA ARG A 99 -47.31 24.42 -26.51
C ARG A 99 -46.54 24.20 -27.81
N GLU A 100 -45.40 23.50 -27.74
CA GLU A 100 -44.61 23.21 -28.94
C GLU A 100 -45.28 22.19 -29.84
N LEU A 101 -45.93 21.16 -29.26
CA LEU A 101 -46.79 20.24 -30.00
C LEU A 101 -47.96 20.94 -30.67
N ALA A 102 -48.58 21.93 -30.03
CA ALA A 102 -49.65 22.72 -30.62
C ALA A 102 -49.17 23.55 -31.81
N LYS A 103 -47.97 24.17 -31.72
CA LYS A 103 -47.35 24.87 -32.85
C LYS A 103 -47.06 23.93 -34.01
N LEU A 104 -46.49 22.76 -33.74
CA LEU A 104 -46.20 21.75 -34.77
C LEU A 104 -47.49 21.27 -35.44
N LYS A 105 -48.56 21.02 -34.68
CA LYS A 105 -49.87 20.67 -35.22
C LYS A 105 -50.46 21.78 -36.10
N ALA A 106 -50.31 23.05 -35.72
CA ALA A 106 -50.76 24.17 -36.54
C ALA A 106 -49.96 24.29 -37.85
N LEU A 107 -48.65 24.05 -37.79
CA LEU A 107 -47.77 24.09 -38.96
C LEU A 107 -48.04 22.94 -39.94
N VAL A 108 -48.35 21.76 -39.43
CA VAL A 108 -48.66 20.55 -40.23
C VAL A 108 -50.13 20.56 -40.70
N GLY A 109 -51.05 21.11 -39.92
CA GLY A 109 -52.49 21.18 -40.24
C GLY A 109 -52.89 22.30 -41.19
N GLY A 110 -52.01 23.27 -41.48
CA GLY A 110 -52.28 24.37 -42.41
C GLY A 110 -51.93 24.09 -43.88
N GLY A 111 -51.58 22.84 -44.24
CA GLY A 111 -50.96 22.51 -45.52
C GLY A 111 -51.59 21.38 -46.32
N ASN A 112 -52.87 21.02 -46.10
CA ASN A 112 -53.63 20.18 -47.03
C ASN A 112 -55.14 20.32 -46.75
N GLY A 113 -55.83 21.07 -47.61
CA GLY A 113 -57.28 21.18 -47.55
C GLY A 113 -57.89 22.43 -48.21
N ASP A 114 -57.33 22.92 -49.32
CA ASP A 114 -58.07 23.47 -50.49
C ASP A 114 -57.10 23.56 -51.68
#